data_AF-A0A2R6GRZ1-F1
#
_entry.id   AF-A0A2R6GRZ1-F1
#
_cell.length_a   1.000
_cell.length_b   1.000
_cell.length_c   1.000
_cell.angle_alpha   90.00
_cell.angle_beta   90.00
_cell.angle_gamma   90.00
#
_symmetry.space_group_name_H-M   'P 1'
#
loop_
_entity.id
_entity.type
_entity.pdbx_description
1 polymer ?
#
loop_
_entity_poly.entity_id
_entity_poly.type
_entity_poly.pdbx_seq_one_letter_code
_entity_poly.pdbx_strand_id
1 'polypeptide(L)' 'MSDNQPDVADEPALLVCPNGHTTWTATNGHYWCHECSQMHGVDPEFDELHDPETGDAVPASRVSAS' A
#
# COMPACT_ATOMS: atom_id res chain seq x y z
N MET A 1 -10.21 23.66 -22.89
CA MET A 1 -10.74 22.40 -22.35
C MET A 1 -9.56 21.46 -22.25
N SER A 2 -8.77 21.61 -21.20
CA SER A 2 -7.59 20.79 -20.96
C SER A 2 -7.87 20.03 -19.69
N ASP A 3 -7.85 18.70 -19.81
CA ASP A 3 -8.00 17.73 -18.74
C ASP A 3 -7.20 18.14 -17.50
N ASN A 4 -7.92 18.68 -16.52
CA ASN A 4 -7.43 18.93 -15.17
C ASN A 4 -7.61 17.64 -14.38
N GLN A 5 -6.86 16.61 -14.77
CA GLN A 5 -6.81 15.36 -14.02
C GLN A 5 -6.01 15.67 -12.75
N PRO A 6 -6.64 15.66 -11.56
CA PRO A 6 -5.94 16.00 -10.33
C PRO A 6 -4.80 15.01 -10.14
N ASP A 7 -3.64 15.56 -9.82
CA ASP A 7 -2.43 14.85 -9.42
C ASP A 7 -2.73 14.08 -8.13
N VAL A 8 -3.34 12.91 -8.30
CA VAL A 8 -3.69 11.97 -7.22
C VAL A 8 -2.42 11.29 -6.75
N ALA A 9 -1.62 11.96 -5.91
CA ALA A 9 -0.55 11.31 -5.15
C ALA A 9 -0.05 12.13 -3.94
N ASP A 10 -0.78 13.13 -3.44
CA ASP A 10 -0.34 13.97 -2.31
C ASP A 10 -1.25 13.85 -1.06
N GLU A 11 -1.90 12.71 -0.86
CA GLU A 11 -2.52 12.34 0.44
C GLU A 11 -2.02 10.94 0.82
N PRO A 12 -0.97 10.83 1.66
CA PRO A 12 -0.22 9.59 1.87
C PRO A 12 -0.94 8.53 2.75
N ALA A 13 -2.28 8.48 2.76
CA ALA A 13 -3.00 7.85 3.87
C ALA A 13 -3.71 6.52 3.58
N LEU A 14 -3.85 6.05 2.33
CA LEU A 14 -4.78 4.94 2.04
C LEU A 14 -4.20 3.74 1.30
N LEU A 15 -2.88 3.60 1.20
CA LEU A 15 -2.31 2.38 0.63
C LEU A 15 -2.66 1.16 1.48
N VAL A 16 -3.01 0.06 0.83
CA VAL A 16 -3.43 -1.19 1.46
C VAL A 16 -2.48 -2.32 1.09
N CYS A 17 -2.40 -3.36 1.91
CA CYS A 17 -1.70 -4.58 1.56
C CYS A 17 -2.41 -5.30 0.38
N PRO A 18 -1.81 -6.33 -0.22
CA PRO A 18 -2.41 -7.09 -1.32
C PRO A 18 -3.80 -7.69 -0.99
N ASN A 19 -4.10 -7.83 0.31
CA ASN A 19 -5.39 -8.32 0.80
C ASN A 19 -6.38 -7.19 1.15
N GLY A 20 -6.01 -5.91 1.03
CA GLY A 20 -6.88 -4.76 1.26
C GLY A 20 -6.82 -4.14 2.65
N HIS A 21 -5.85 -4.51 3.50
CA HIS A 21 -5.71 -3.95 4.85
C HIS A 21 -4.80 -2.73 4.87
N THR A 22 -5.16 -1.70 5.64
CA THR A 22 -4.31 -0.51 5.88
C THR A 22 -3.33 -0.68 7.04
N THR A 23 -3.38 -1.81 7.75
CA THR A 23 -2.61 -2.10 8.97
C THR A 23 -1.27 -2.76 8.66
N TRP A 24 -0.49 -2.13 7.78
CA TRP A 24 0.84 -2.60 7.39
C TRP A 24 1.96 -1.68 7.88
N THR A 25 3.16 -2.24 7.98
CA THR A 25 4.37 -1.57 8.46
C THR A 25 5.50 -1.81 7.47
N ALA A 26 6.24 -0.77 7.09
CA ALA A 26 7.45 -0.89 6.27
C ALA A 26 8.64 -1.27 7.15
N THR A 27 9.23 -2.45 6.94
CA THR A 27 10.40 -2.93 7.69
C THR A 27 11.51 -3.32 6.72
N ASN A 28 12.62 -2.57 6.76
CA ASN A 28 13.88 -2.90 6.08
C ASN A 28 13.75 -3.21 4.57
N GLY A 29 12.84 -2.55 3.85
CA GLY A 29 12.65 -2.73 2.41
C GLY A 29 11.50 -3.64 2.00
N HIS A 30 10.83 -4.28 2.98
CA HIS A 30 9.59 -5.03 2.78
C HIS A 30 8.46 -4.38 3.59
N TYR A 31 7.22 -4.75 3.25
CA TYR A 31 6.04 -4.43 4.03
C TYR A 31 5.55 -5.66 4.78
N TRP A 32 4.98 -5.41 5.95
CA TRP A 32 4.40 -6.43 6.81
C TRP A 32 2.99 -6.03 7.24
N CYS A 33 1.98 -6.85 6.96
CA CYS A 33 0.61 -6.60 7.42
C CYS A 33 0.31 -7.34 8.73
N HIS A 34 -0.08 -6.58 9.77
CA HIS A 34 -0.46 -7.12 11.07
C HIS A 34 -1.71 -8.01 11.00
N GLU A 35 -2.69 -7.65 10.17
CA GLU A 35 -3.92 -8.44 10.02
C GLU A 35 -3.67 -9.76 9.29
N CYS A 36 -2.89 -9.72 8.21
CA CYS A 36 -2.46 -10.93 7.49
C CYS A 36 -1.67 -11.88 8.39
N SER A 37 -0.84 -11.35 9.31
CA SER A 37 -0.03 -12.19 10.21
C SER A 37 -0.87 -12.99 11.21
N GLN A 38 -2.11 -12.56 11.45
CA GLN A 38 -3.07 -13.25 12.31
C GLN A 38 -3.94 -14.23 11.52
N MET A 39 -3.88 -14.23 10.18
CA MET A 39 -4.68 -15.09 9.32
C MET A 39 -3.90 -16.33 8.92
N HIS A 40 -4.54 -17.51 9.01
CA HIS A 40 -3.91 -18.76 8.60
C HIS A 40 -3.93 -18.91 7.08
N GLY A 41 -2.76 -19.14 6.48
CA GLY A 41 -2.61 -19.41 5.05
C GLY A 41 -2.45 -18.16 4.17
N VAL A 42 -2.21 -17.00 4.77
CA VAL A 42 -1.89 -15.75 4.07
C VAL A 42 -0.46 -15.35 4.42
N ASP A 43 0.28 -14.85 3.43
CA ASP A 43 1.61 -14.30 3.67
C ASP A 43 1.48 -12.82 4.10
N PRO A 44 1.97 -12.45 5.30
CA PRO A 44 1.93 -11.08 5.76
C PRO A 44 3.04 -10.20 5.18
N GLU A 45 4.07 -10.77 4.55
CA GLU A 45 5.20 -10.06 3.98
C GLU A 45 4.99 -9.82 2.48
N PHE A 46 5.27 -8.60 2.01
CA PHE A 46 5.12 -8.23 0.60
C PHE A 46 5.96 -7.00 0.24
N ASP A 47 6.25 -6.83 -1.05
CA ASP A 47 7.10 -5.74 -1.56
C ASP A 47 6.31 -4.57 -2.16
N GLU A 48 5.01 -4.76 -2.36
CA GLU A 48 4.14 -3.84 -3.09
C GLU A 48 2.85 -3.59 -2.32
N LEU A 49 2.48 -2.32 -2.22
CA LEU A 49 1.18 -1.91 -1.70
C LEU A 49 0.21 -1.71 -2.85
N HIS A 50 -1.07 -1.72 -2.54
CA HIS A 50 -2.13 -1.43 -3.50
C HIS A 50 -2.80 -0.12 -3.12
N ASP A 51 -3.12 0.68 -4.11
CA ASP A 51 -3.96 1.84 -3.94
C ASP A 51 -5.43 1.42 -4.11
N PRO A 52 -6.30 1.56 -3.09
CA PRO A 52 -7.69 1.14 -3.19
C PRO A 52 -8.55 2.10 -4.04
N GLU A 53 -8.07 3.33 -4.29
CA GLU A 53 -8.83 4.34 -5.05
C GLU A 53 -8.66 4.17 -6.56
N THR A 54 -7.45 3.83 -6.99
CA THR A 54 -7.04 3.63 -8.39
C THR A 54 -6.93 2.16 -8.76
N GLY A 55 -6.68 1.27 -7.77
CA GLY A 55 -6.39 -0.15 -7.99
C GLY A 55 -4.95 -0.42 -8.42
N ASP A 56 -4.09 0.60 -8.47
CA ASP A 56 -2.71 0.48 -8.91
C ASP A 56 -1.80 -0.11 -7.83
N ALA A 57 -0.83 -0.93 -8.24
CA ALA A 57 0.21 -1.42 -7.35
C ALA A 57 1.32 -0.36 -7.21
N VAL A 58 1.63 0.00 -5.97
CA VAL A 58 2.65 0.97 -5.59
C VAL A 58 3.84 0.23 -4.97
N PRO A 59 5.01 0.25 -5.63
CA PRO A 59 6.19 -0.45 -5.14
C PRO A 59 6.82 0.26 -3.93
N ALA A 60 7.50 -0.50 -3.07
CA ALA A 60 8.01 0.00 -1.81
C ALA A 60 8.90 1.24 -1.88
N SER A 61 9.64 1.36 -2.98
CA SER A 61 10.52 2.49 -3.28
C SER A 61 9.83 3.86 -3.32
N ARG A 62 8.50 3.92 -3.53
CA ARG A 62 7.74 5.19 -3.61
C ARG A 62 7.13 5.61 -2.28
N VAL A 63 7.17 4.75 -1.26
CA VAL A 63 6.38 4.88 -0.04
C VAL A 63 7.31 5.14 1.14
N SER A 64 7.58 6.42 1.38
CA SER A 64 8.34 6.88 2.54
C SER A 64 7.40 7.07 3.73
N ALA A 65 7.32 6.07 4.61
CA ALA A 65 6.69 6.22 5.92
C ALA A 65 7.44 7.31 6.70
N SER A 66 6.80 8.46 6.89
CA SER A 66 7.36 9.66 7.55
C SER A 66 7.20 9.58 9.06
#